data_AF-A0A969T6W1-F1
#
_entry.id   AF-A0A969T6W1-F1
#
_cell.length_a   1.000
_cell.length_b   1.000
_cell.length_c   1.000
_cell.angle_alpha   90.00
_cell.angle_beta   90.00
_cell.angle_gamma   90.00
#
_symmetry.space_group_name_H-M   'P 1'
#
loop_
_entity.id
_entity.type
_entity.pdbx_description
1 polymer ?
#
loop_
_entity_poly.entity_id
_entity_poly.type
_entity_poly.pdbx_seq_one_letter_code
_entity_poly.pdbx_strand_id
1 'polypeptide(L)'
;MKKVVFALLFLFLGNICFSQTEETELTKDDCETATARYSQLLCKYTIDQRGPILEILKLWEESCEENEPIQRVKILLDIANNSFIDSAYADYFKKYIFDYFERVNSAYQEDFEDLYENNKSYYSYVPLRSIFDDWTWNIAKKQKEQQTYGTSAYLLAVLFAEDIKTFDNELKSGTYQKSYIKQTLDDVVYNSTKSPVKFVLNSGIWIPAGDLRWKFSMSPIVGLGANIQINKSTVLK
;
A
#
# COMPACT_ATOMS: atom_id res chain seq x y z
N MET A 1 -63.79 11.80 -33.98
CA MET A 1 -63.24 10.53 -33.49
C MET A 1 -61.72 10.55 -33.66
N LYS A 2 -60.97 10.94 -32.62
CA LYS A 2 -59.50 10.95 -32.49
C LYS A 2 -59.20 11.96 -31.39
N LYS A 3 -59.08 11.50 -30.13
CA LYS A 3 -58.43 12.23 -29.00
C LYS A 3 -58.53 11.54 -27.63
N VAL A 4 -59.22 10.40 -27.49
CA VAL A 4 -59.41 9.77 -26.17
C VAL A 4 -58.51 8.54 -25.94
N VAL A 5 -57.78 8.05 -26.95
CA VAL A 5 -57.02 6.78 -26.81
C VAL A 5 -55.61 6.95 -26.21
N PHE A 6 -55.10 8.17 -26.09
CA PHE A 6 -53.70 8.38 -25.66
C PHE A 6 -53.50 8.50 -24.14
N ALA A 7 -54.59 8.57 -23.35
CA ALA A 7 -54.49 8.77 -21.89
C ALA A 7 -54.44 7.46 -21.08
N LEU A 8 -54.71 6.30 -21.68
CA LEU A 8 -54.72 5.02 -20.98
C LEU A 8 -53.42 4.21 -21.10
N LEU A 9 -52.47 4.65 -21.93
CA LEU A 9 -51.19 3.94 -22.10
C LEU A 9 -50.09 4.36 -21.10
N PHE A 10 -50.31 5.42 -20.32
CA PHE A 10 -49.34 5.92 -19.34
C PHE A 10 -49.55 5.38 -17.91
N LEU A 11 -50.65 4.66 -17.66
CA LEU A 11 -50.95 4.09 -16.34
C LEU A 11 -50.49 2.64 -16.16
N PHE A 12 -49.91 2.00 -17.19
CA PHE A 12 -49.44 0.61 -17.12
C PHE A 12 -47.92 0.42 -17.15
N LEU A 13 -47.13 1.50 -17.22
CA LEU A 13 -45.65 1.41 -17.21
C LEU A 13 -45.01 1.76 -15.85
N GLY A 14 -45.82 2.00 -14.81
CA GLY A 14 -45.33 2.38 -13.47
C GLY A 14 -44.92 1.22 -12.55
N ASN A 15 -45.06 -0.05 -12.98
CA ASN A 15 -44.68 -1.22 -12.17
C ASN A 15 -43.54 -2.00 -12.82
N ILE A 16 -42.50 -1.30 -13.31
CA ILE A 16 -41.21 -1.95 -13.41
C ILE A 16 -40.70 -2.02 -11.97
N CYS A 17 -40.89 -3.20 -11.42
CA CYS A 17 -40.29 -3.70 -10.19
C CYS A 17 -38.85 -3.16 -10.08
N PHE A 18 -38.63 -2.14 -9.25
CA PHE A 18 -37.35 -2.03 -8.57
C PHE A 18 -37.32 -3.21 -7.61
N SER A 19 -36.88 -4.36 -8.13
CA SER A 19 -36.12 -5.29 -7.32
C SER A 19 -34.84 -4.53 -6.97
N GLN A 20 -34.92 -3.68 -5.93
CA GLN A 20 -33.76 -3.52 -5.09
C GLN A 20 -33.55 -4.91 -4.52
N THR A 21 -32.68 -5.70 -5.15
CA THR A 21 -31.83 -6.57 -4.36
C THR A 21 -31.32 -5.66 -3.26
N GLU A 22 -31.78 -5.92 -2.06
CA GLU A 22 -31.11 -5.52 -0.84
C GLU A 22 -29.69 -6.08 -1.02
N GLU A 23 -28.83 -5.33 -1.71
CA GLU A 23 -27.41 -5.34 -1.43
C GLU A 23 -27.41 -4.97 0.04
N THR A 24 -27.41 -6.00 0.89
CA THR A 24 -26.87 -5.90 2.22
C THR A 24 -25.57 -5.15 2.02
N GLU A 25 -25.59 -3.85 2.32
CA GLU A 25 -24.44 -3.12 2.79
C GLU A 25 -23.75 -4.12 3.70
N LEU A 26 -22.63 -4.70 3.25
CA LEU A 26 -21.84 -5.61 4.06
C LEU A 26 -21.45 -4.75 5.26
N THR A 27 -22.23 -4.85 6.32
CA THR A 27 -22.18 -3.90 7.41
C THR A 27 -20.78 -4.02 7.98
N LYS A 28 -20.12 -2.88 8.16
CA LYS A 28 -18.76 -2.72 8.71
C LYS A 28 -18.42 -3.70 9.86
N ASP A 29 -19.41 -4.10 10.65
CA ASP A 29 -19.34 -5.11 11.72
C ASP A 29 -18.92 -6.52 11.27
N ASP A 30 -19.20 -6.92 10.03
CA ASP A 30 -18.83 -8.24 9.52
C ASP A 30 -17.33 -8.32 9.24
N CYS A 31 -16.72 -7.23 8.76
CA CYS A 31 -15.33 -7.28 8.35
C CYS A 31 -14.32 -7.19 9.48
N GLU A 32 -14.61 -6.40 10.51
CA GLU A 32 -13.80 -6.40 11.72
C GLU A 32 -13.83 -7.79 12.39
N THR A 33 -15.02 -8.40 12.48
CA THR A 33 -15.22 -9.73 13.05
C THR A 33 -14.55 -10.84 12.22
N ALA A 34 -14.77 -10.84 10.91
CA ALA A 34 -14.17 -11.80 9.98
C ALA A 34 -12.64 -11.70 10.00
N THR A 35 -12.10 -10.48 9.94
CA THR A 35 -10.66 -10.23 9.99
C THR A 35 -10.06 -10.72 11.31
N ALA A 36 -10.66 -10.38 12.45
CA ALA A 36 -10.21 -10.87 13.75
C ALA A 36 -10.17 -12.41 13.79
N ARG A 37 -11.20 -13.07 13.26
CA ARG A 37 -11.28 -14.54 13.21
C ARG A 37 -10.22 -15.16 12.29
N TYR A 38 -10.13 -14.70 11.04
CA TYR A 38 -9.29 -15.35 10.03
C TYR A 38 -7.81 -15.06 10.25
N SER A 39 -7.45 -13.83 10.64
CA SER A 39 -6.06 -13.49 10.99
C SER A 39 -5.54 -14.36 12.15
N GLN A 40 -6.35 -14.57 13.20
CA GLN A 40 -6.00 -15.47 14.31
C GLN A 40 -5.93 -16.95 13.89
N LEU A 41 -6.82 -17.38 12.99
CA LEU A 41 -6.83 -18.77 12.52
C LEU A 41 -5.57 -19.08 11.69
N LEU A 42 -5.13 -18.16 10.84
CA LEU A 42 -3.88 -18.27 10.09
C LEU A 42 -2.67 -18.48 10.99
N CYS A 43 -2.61 -17.76 12.12
CA CYS A 43 -1.50 -17.84 13.06
C CYS A 43 -1.32 -19.24 13.71
N LYS A 44 -2.29 -20.15 13.56
CA LYS A 44 -2.19 -21.54 14.03
C LYS A 44 -1.40 -22.45 13.10
N TYR A 45 -1.09 -21.99 11.88
CA TYR A 45 -0.41 -22.77 10.87
C TYR A 45 1.01 -22.29 10.65
N THR A 46 1.89 -23.22 10.28
CA THR A 46 3.19 -22.89 9.69
C THR A 46 3.03 -22.60 8.20
N ILE A 47 3.86 -21.72 7.64
CA ILE A 47 3.74 -21.31 6.22
C ILE A 47 3.80 -22.48 5.22
N ASP A 48 4.43 -23.60 5.59
CA ASP A 48 4.52 -24.81 4.76
C ASP A 48 3.17 -25.54 4.61
N GLN A 49 2.18 -25.24 5.48
CA GLN A 49 0.83 -25.81 5.44
C GLN A 49 -0.08 -25.03 4.48
N ARG A 50 0.29 -25.03 3.19
CA ARG A 50 -0.34 -24.20 2.15
C ARG A 50 -1.86 -24.43 2.00
N GLY A 51 -2.32 -25.68 2.01
CA GLY A 51 -3.73 -26.02 1.76
C GLY A 51 -4.70 -25.30 2.73
N PRO A 52 -4.55 -25.52 4.06
CA PRO A 52 -5.37 -24.83 5.06
C PRO A 52 -5.26 -23.29 4.99
N ILE A 53 -4.05 -22.76 4.77
CA ILE A 53 -3.85 -21.30 4.67
C ILE A 53 -4.65 -20.73 3.48
N LEU A 54 -4.58 -21.36 2.30
CA LEU A 54 -5.32 -20.89 1.12
C LEU A 54 -6.84 -20.97 1.31
N GLU A 55 -7.34 -21.99 2.00
CA GLU A 55 -8.77 -22.09 2.33
C GLU A 55 -9.21 -20.94 3.24
N ILE A 56 -8.42 -20.61 4.25
CA ILE A 56 -8.69 -19.49 5.16
C ILE A 56 -8.62 -18.15 4.42
N LEU A 57 -7.62 -17.94 3.57
CA LEU A 57 -7.49 -16.71 2.78
C LEU A 57 -8.66 -16.53 1.83
N LYS A 58 -9.13 -17.62 1.21
CA LYS A 58 -10.32 -17.58 0.36
C LYS A 58 -11.56 -17.13 1.14
N LEU A 59 -11.79 -17.71 2.31
CA LEU A 59 -12.94 -17.31 3.16
C LEU A 59 -12.81 -15.87 3.64
N TRP A 60 -11.60 -15.42 3.97
CA TRP A 60 -11.34 -14.03 4.36
C TRP A 60 -11.62 -13.07 3.21
N GLU A 61 -11.15 -13.38 2.01
CA GLU A 61 -11.36 -12.59 0.79
C GLU A 61 -12.84 -12.56 0.36
N GLU A 62 -13.56 -13.68 0.49
CA GLU A 62 -15.02 -13.72 0.26
C GLU A 62 -15.80 -12.87 1.28
N SER A 63 -15.25 -12.66 2.48
CA SER A 63 -15.90 -11.87 3.53
C SER A 63 -15.59 -10.38 3.46
N CYS A 64 -14.37 -10.00 3.05
CA CYS A 64 -13.86 -8.62 3.16
C CYS A 64 -13.16 -8.10 1.92
N GLU A 65 -13.38 -8.76 0.79
CA GLU A 65 -12.67 -8.51 -0.45
C GLU A 65 -11.15 -8.68 -0.29
N GLU A 66 -10.43 -8.42 -1.37
CA GLU A 66 -8.98 -8.47 -1.39
C GLU A 66 -8.39 -7.24 -0.70
N ASN A 67 -7.49 -7.43 0.27
CA ASN A 67 -6.83 -6.35 1.01
C ASN A 67 -5.34 -6.66 1.30
N GLU A 68 -4.61 -5.70 1.89
CA GLU A 68 -3.17 -5.81 2.17
C GLU A 68 -2.80 -7.07 2.97
N PRO A 69 -3.42 -7.35 4.14
CA PRO A 69 -3.11 -8.55 4.92
C PRO A 69 -3.23 -9.84 4.12
N ILE A 70 -4.32 -9.99 3.33
CA ILE A 70 -4.56 -11.17 2.50
C ILE A 70 -3.44 -11.31 1.45
N GLN A 71 -3.13 -10.23 0.74
CA GLN A 71 -2.08 -10.23 -0.28
C GLN A 71 -0.69 -10.52 0.30
N ARG A 72 -0.35 -9.93 1.45
CA ARG A 72 0.92 -10.19 2.15
C ARG A 72 1.09 -11.68 2.44
N VAL A 73 0.04 -12.37 2.88
CA VAL A 73 0.10 -13.82 3.13
C VAL A 73 0.25 -14.60 1.83
N LYS A 74 -0.49 -14.25 0.76
CA LYS A 74 -0.36 -14.90 -0.57
C LYS A 74 1.07 -14.77 -1.10
N ILE A 75 1.66 -13.58 -1.00
CA ILE A 75 3.06 -13.33 -1.38
C ILE A 75 4.02 -14.18 -0.55
N LEU A 76 3.88 -14.18 0.78
CA LEU A 76 4.76 -14.95 1.67
C LEU A 76 4.65 -16.47 1.43
N LEU A 77 3.46 -16.98 1.10
CA LEU A 77 3.25 -18.36 0.68
C LEU A 77 4.02 -18.70 -0.59
N ASP A 78 3.97 -17.84 -1.60
CA ASP A 78 4.64 -18.07 -2.87
C ASP A 78 6.17 -17.91 -2.75
N ILE A 79 6.65 -17.00 -1.89
CA ILE A 79 8.07 -16.89 -1.54
C ILE A 79 8.54 -18.19 -0.86
N ALA A 80 7.83 -18.66 0.17
CA ALA A 80 8.18 -19.88 0.89
C ALA A 80 8.20 -21.12 -0.01
N ASN A 81 7.37 -21.14 -1.04
CA ASN A 81 7.29 -22.22 -2.01
C ASN A 81 8.23 -22.05 -3.22
N ASN A 82 9.09 -21.01 -3.23
CA ASN A 82 9.97 -20.65 -4.36
C ASN A 82 9.22 -20.50 -5.70
N SER A 83 7.95 -20.10 -5.65
CA SER A 83 7.07 -19.87 -6.80
C SER A 83 6.72 -18.40 -7.01
N PHE A 84 7.37 -17.50 -6.26
CA PHE A 84 7.12 -16.07 -6.33
C PHE A 84 7.53 -15.48 -7.69
N ILE A 85 6.58 -14.77 -8.31
CA ILE A 85 6.77 -14.02 -9.55
C ILE A 85 6.25 -12.60 -9.27
N ASP A 86 7.13 -11.59 -9.38
CA ASP A 86 6.78 -10.22 -9.00
C ASP A 86 5.64 -9.63 -9.83
N SER A 87 5.62 -9.87 -11.14
CA SER A 87 4.55 -9.37 -12.03
C SER A 87 3.15 -9.90 -11.67
N ALA A 88 3.04 -11.05 -10.99
CA ALA A 88 1.76 -11.57 -10.52
C ALA A 88 1.14 -10.71 -9.41
N TYR A 89 1.95 -9.92 -8.70
CA TYR A 89 1.57 -9.07 -7.57
C TYR A 89 1.65 -7.58 -7.92
N ALA A 90 1.48 -7.24 -9.20
CA ALA A 90 1.52 -5.88 -9.69
C ALA A 90 0.55 -4.94 -8.94
N ASP A 91 -0.65 -5.43 -8.64
CA ASP A 91 -1.67 -4.65 -7.96
C ASP A 91 -1.33 -4.41 -6.48
N TYR A 92 -0.64 -5.36 -5.83
CA TYR A 92 -0.11 -5.14 -4.49
C TYR A 92 0.86 -3.96 -4.45
N PHE A 93 1.80 -3.90 -5.39
CA PHE A 93 2.78 -2.79 -5.43
C PHE A 93 2.15 -1.45 -5.81
N LYS A 94 1.01 -1.44 -6.51
CA LYS A 94 0.31 -0.20 -6.86
C LYS A 94 -0.58 0.31 -5.73
N LYS A 95 -1.25 -0.60 -5.02
CA LYS A 95 -2.30 -0.27 -4.07
C LYS A 95 -1.82 -0.33 -2.63
N TYR A 96 -1.12 -1.41 -2.25
CA TYR A 96 -0.99 -1.82 -0.84
C TYR A 96 0.41 -1.64 -0.26
N ILE A 97 1.45 -1.49 -1.08
CA ILE A 97 2.82 -1.38 -0.56
C ILE A 97 3.01 -0.15 0.35
N PHE A 98 2.35 0.97 0.03
CA PHE A 98 2.39 2.17 0.87
C PHE A 98 1.56 2.02 2.15
N ASP A 99 0.43 1.32 2.09
CA ASP A 99 -0.35 0.99 3.29
C ASP A 99 0.47 0.13 4.26
N TYR A 100 1.28 -0.80 3.73
CA TYR A 100 2.21 -1.58 4.55
C TYR A 100 3.31 -0.69 5.15
N PHE A 101 3.91 0.25 4.40
CA PHE A 101 4.89 1.19 4.97
C PHE A 101 4.30 2.02 6.11
N GLU A 102 3.11 2.59 5.90
CA GLU A 102 2.42 3.38 6.92
C GLU A 102 2.00 2.53 8.12
N ARG A 103 1.59 1.27 7.90
CA ARG A 103 1.33 0.30 8.97
C ARG A 103 2.57 0.10 9.83
N VAL A 104 3.72 -0.18 9.21
CA VAL A 104 4.99 -0.38 9.93
C VAL A 104 5.36 0.89 10.69
N ASN A 105 5.34 2.06 10.04
CA ASN A 105 5.68 3.33 10.68
C ASN A 105 4.76 3.67 11.87
N SER A 106 3.45 3.48 11.70
CA SER A 106 2.45 3.71 12.75
C SER A 106 2.61 2.73 13.91
N ALA A 107 2.97 1.48 13.62
CA ALA A 107 3.30 0.50 14.63
C ALA A 107 4.56 0.85 15.43
N TYR A 108 5.43 1.79 15.01
CA TYR A 108 6.56 2.24 15.85
C TYR A 108 6.26 3.49 16.70
N GLN A 109 5.09 4.11 16.54
CA GLN A 109 4.70 5.28 17.33
C GLN A 109 4.29 4.88 18.76
N GLU A 110 4.35 5.85 19.69
CA GLU A 110 3.91 5.65 21.07
C GLU A 110 2.38 5.52 21.18
N ASP A 111 1.64 6.25 20.33
CA ASP A 111 0.18 6.32 20.26
C ASP A 111 -0.42 5.34 19.23
N PHE A 112 0.28 4.24 18.92
CA PHE A 112 -0.15 3.30 17.88
C PHE A 112 -1.55 2.73 18.09
N GLU A 113 -2.00 2.55 19.34
CA GLU A 113 -3.37 2.10 19.66
C GLU A 113 -4.40 3.12 19.20
N ASP A 114 -4.20 4.40 19.51
CA ASP A 114 -5.08 5.49 19.08
C ASP A 114 -5.07 5.65 17.56
N LEU A 115 -3.89 5.52 16.93
CA LEU A 115 -3.78 5.56 15.47
C LEU A 115 -4.63 4.45 14.82
N TYR A 116 -4.62 3.24 15.38
CA TYR A 116 -5.43 2.14 14.90
C TYR A 116 -6.92 2.34 15.18
N GLU A 117 -7.31 2.62 16.42
CA GLU A 117 -8.72 2.74 16.82
C GLU A 117 -9.45 3.83 16.02
N ASN A 118 -8.76 4.93 15.71
CA ASN A 118 -9.31 6.00 14.88
C ASN A 118 -9.34 5.68 13.37
N ASN A 119 -8.60 4.67 12.90
CA ASN A 119 -8.41 4.37 11.47
C ASN A 119 -8.50 2.87 11.14
N LYS A 120 -9.36 2.11 11.84
CA LYS A 120 -9.44 0.63 11.68
C LYS A 120 -9.54 0.16 10.23
N SER A 121 -10.39 0.81 9.44
CA SER A 121 -10.61 0.44 8.03
C SER A 121 -9.37 0.65 7.17
N TYR A 122 -8.56 1.68 7.46
CA TYR A 122 -7.29 1.94 6.78
C TYR A 122 -6.32 0.77 6.99
N TYR A 123 -6.26 0.25 8.22
CA TYR A 123 -5.44 -0.90 8.57
C TYR A 123 -6.09 -2.25 8.25
N SER A 124 -7.09 -2.27 7.35
CA SER A 124 -7.85 -3.48 6.98
C SER A 124 -8.39 -4.25 8.19
N TYR A 125 -8.73 -3.52 9.26
CA TYR A 125 -9.20 -4.03 10.55
C TYR A 125 -8.23 -4.94 11.31
N VAL A 126 -6.98 -5.11 10.86
CA VAL A 126 -5.96 -5.84 11.62
C VAL A 126 -5.26 -4.88 12.58
N PRO A 127 -5.35 -5.07 13.91
CA PRO A 127 -4.67 -4.22 14.89
C PRO A 127 -3.18 -4.11 14.63
N LEU A 128 -2.60 -2.93 14.86
CA LEU A 128 -1.15 -2.75 14.79
C LEU A 128 -0.47 -3.57 15.89
N ARG A 129 0.71 -4.14 15.60
CA ARG A 129 1.44 -5.05 16.50
C ARG A 129 0.61 -6.27 16.91
N SER A 130 -0.24 -6.75 16.02
CA SER A 130 -1.05 -7.94 16.28
C SER A 130 -0.20 -9.22 16.21
N ILE A 131 -0.72 -10.31 16.78
CA ILE A 131 -0.15 -11.66 16.63
C ILE A 131 0.00 -12.03 15.14
N PHE A 132 -0.89 -11.51 14.29
CA PHE A 132 -0.81 -11.69 12.84
C PHE A 132 0.41 -10.98 12.24
N ASP A 133 0.71 -9.76 12.68
CA ASP A 133 1.92 -9.06 12.23
C ASP A 133 3.16 -9.83 12.64
N ASP A 134 3.26 -10.23 13.92
CA ASP A 134 4.36 -11.05 14.42
C ASP A 134 4.52 -12.34 13.61
N TRP A 135 3.41 -13.00 13.28
CA TRP A 135 3.41 -14.22 12.47
C TRP A 135 3.97 -13.97 11.06
N THR A 136 3.46 -12.95 10.34
CA THR A 136 3.97 -12.60 9.00
C THR A 136 5.43 -12.14 9.01
N TRP A 137 5.81 -11.36 10.03
CA TRP A 137 7.18 -10.87 10.22
C TRP A 137 8.16 -12.03 10.44
N ASN A 138 7.81 -12.99 11.30
CA ASN A 138 8.64 -14.17 11.56
C ASN A 138 8.84 -15.01 10.28
N ILE A 139 7.79 -15.18 9.48
CA ILE A 139 7.87 -15.86 8.19
C ILE A 139 8.82 -15.11 7.26
N ALA A 140 8.63 -13.79 7.12
CA ALA A 140 9.45 -12.96 6.26
C ALA A 140 10.93 -12.98 6.66
N LYS A 141 11.22 -12.92 7.97
CA LYS A 141 12.59 -13.00 8.50
C LYS A 141 13.26 -14.32 8.15
N LYS A 142 12.54 -15.45 8.31
CA LYS A 142 13.03 -16.77 7.87
C LYS A 142 13.27 -16.78 6.36
N GLN A 143 12.35 -16.23 5.57
CA GLN A 143 12.50 -16.18 4.11
C GLN A 143 13.67 -15.29 3.68
N LYS A 144 13.93 -14.17 4.35
CA LYS A 144 15.07 -13.28 4.07
C LYS A 144 16.41 -14.02 4.11
N GLU A 145 16.55 -14.99 5.02
CA GLU A 145 17.75 -15.81 5.16
C GLU A 145 17.84 -16.94 4.12
N GLN A 146 16.69 -17.40 3.60
CA GLN A 146 16.60 -18.53 2.67
C GLN A 146 16.64 -18.11 1.20
N GLN A 147 16.17 -16.91 0.89
CA GLN A 147 16.05 -16.42 -0.48
C GLN A 147 17.39 -15.90 -1.02
N THR A 148 17.61 -16.09 -2.32
CA THR A 148 18.84 -15.64 -2.99
C THR A 148 18.85 -14.12 -3.11
N TYR A 149 19.92 -13.48 -2.65
CA TYR A 149 20.15 -12.04 -2.83
C TYR A 149 20.04 -11.62 -4.30
N GLY A 150 19.48 -10.44 -4.55
CA GLY A 150 19.22 -9.93 -5.91
C GLY A 150 17.91 -10.42 -6.54
N THR A 151 17.15 -11.30 -5.88
CA THR A 151 15.82 -11.72 -6.34
C THR A 151 14.70 -10.86 -5.75
N SER A 152 13.61 -10.67 -6.48
CA SER A 152 12.43 -9.93 -5.99
C SER A 152 11.82 -10.60 -4.73
N ALA A 153 11.92 -11.92 -4.61
CA ALA A 153 11.51 -12.67 -3.43
C ALA A 153 12.32 -12.28 -2.18
N TYR A 154 13.66 -12.19 -2.31
CA TYR A 154 14.52 -11.66 -1.24
C TYR A 154 14.12 -10.24 -0.86
N LEU A 155 13.92 -9.36 -1.84
CA LEU A 155 13.58 -7.96 -1.58
C LEU A 155 12.27 -7.81 -0.80
N LEU A 156 11.24 -8.59 -1.12
CA LEU A 156 9.98 -8.56 -0.36
C LEU A 156 10.09 -9.23 1.02
N ALA A 157 10.92 -10.25 1.16
CA ALA A 157 11.22 -10.80 2.47
C ALA A 157 11.93 -9.77 3.37
N VAL A 158 12.79 -8.90 2.80
CA VAL A 158 13.38 -7.75 3.51
C VAL A 158 12.29 -6.76 3.94
N LEU A 159 11.37 -6.41 3.04
CA LEU A 159 10.25 -5.50 3.33
C LEU A 159 9.39 -6.02 4.48
N PHE A 160 8.91 -7.27 4.37
CA PHE A 160 8.00 -7.86 5.34
C PHE A 160 8.67 -8.27 6.65
N ALA A 161 10.00 -8.33 6.68
CA ALA A 161 10.79 -8.40 7.91
C ALA A 161 10.99 -7.03 8.57
N GLU A 162 10.29 -5.99 8.08
CA GLU A 162 10.34 -4.60 8.55
C GLU A 162 11.72 -3.93 8.47
N ASP A 163 12.61 -4.46 7.63
CA ASP A 163 13.91 -3.84 7.38
C ASP A 163 13.81 -2.79 6.25
N ILE A 164 12.97 -1.78 6.50
CA ILE A 164 12.58 -0.73 5.55
C ILE A 164 13.82 -0.01 5.00
N LYS A 165 14.80 0.25 5.86
CA LYS A 165 16.05 0.91 5.47
C LYS A 165 16.83 0.08 4.45
N THR A 166 16.93 -1.24 4.66
CA THR A 166 17.61 -2.11 3.71
C THR A 166 16.82 -2.22 2.41
N PHE A 167 15.50 -2.36 2.48
CA PHE A 167 14.63 -2.36 1.29
C PHE A 167 14.85 -1.10 0.43
N ASP A 168 14.83 0.08 1.03
CA ASP A 168 15.05 1.36 0.34
C ASP A 168 16.45 1.47 -0.28
N ASN A 169 17.47 1.01 0.44
CA ASN A 169 18.84 1.03 -0.07
C ASN A 169 18.99 0.08 -1.26
N GLU A 170 18.37 -1.09 -1.22
CA GLU A 170 18.38 -2.06 -2.31
C GLU A 170 17.67 -1.55 -3.56
N LEU A 171 16.53 -0.88 -3.41
CA LEU A 171 15.86 -0.23 -4.55
C LEU A 171 16.72 0.86 -5.20
N LYS A 172 17.63 1.49 -4.44
CA LYS A 172 18.56 2.52 -4.92
C LYS A 172 19.87 1.95 -5.47
N SER A 173 20.27 0.76 -5.04
CA SER A 173 21.59 0.16 -5.33
C SER A 173 21.81 -0.21 -6.80
N GLY A 174 20.74 -0.31 -7.59
CA GLY A 174 20.80 -0.70 -8.99
C GLY A 174 20.54 -2.18 -9.23
N THR A 175 20.64 -3.03 -8.20
CA THR A 175 20.40 -4.48 -8.27
C THR A 175 19.02 -4.82 -8.83
N TYR A 176 18.01 -4.05 -8.42
CA TYR A 176 16.59 -4.35 -8.70
C TYR A 176 15.97 -3.53 -9.82
N GLN A 177 16.76 -2.82 -10.65
CA GLN A 177 16.25 -1.89 -11.68
C GLN A 177 15.32 -2.55 -12.71
N LYS A 178 15.51 -3.85 -12.96
CA LYS A 178 14.67 -4.63 -13.89
C LYS A 178 13.50 -5.35 -13.19
N SER A 179 13.43 -5.31 -11.86
CA SER A 179 12.33 -5.94 -11.12
C SER A 179 11.03 -5.17 -11.37
N TYR A 180 9.92 -5.91 -11.34
CA TYR A 180 8.59 -5.30 -11.49
C TYR A 180 8.28 -4.37 -10.30
N ILE A 181 8.78 -4.72 -9.11
CA ILE A 181 8.66 -3.93 -7.87
C ILE A 181 9.21 -2.52 -8.09
N LYS A 182 10.46 -2.41 -8.55
CA LYS A 182 11.14 -1.13 -8.76
C LYS A 182 10.45 -0.30 -9.83
N GLN A 183 10.09 -0.91 -10.96
CA GLN A 183 9.39 -0.22 -12.04
C GLN A 183 8.04 0.33 -11.58
N THR A 184 7.27 -0.47 -10.84
CA THR A 184 5.96 -0.05 -10.34
C THR A 184 6.07 1.08 -9.31
N LEU A 185 7.01 0.97 -8.38
CA LEU A 185 7.24 2.01 -7.39
C LEU A 185 7.71 3.33 -8.03
N ASP A 186 8.63 3.25 -9.01
CA ASP A 186 9.07 4.42 -9.76
C ASP A 186 7.92 5.04 -10.54
N ASP A 187 7.04 4.24 -11.13
CA ASP A 187 5.84 4.72 -11.82
C ASP A 187 4.87 5.40 -10.85
N VAL A 188 4.64 4.83 -9.66
CA VAL A 188 3.75 5.45 -8.65
C VAL A 188 4.33 6.78 -8.16
N VAL A 189 5.63 6.83 -7.85
CA VAL A 189 6.32 8.07 -7.42
C VAL A 189 6.39 9.09 -8.55
N TYR A 190 6.66 8.66 -9.78
CA TYR A 190 6.67 9.54 -10.95
C TYR A 190 5.28 10.09 -11.23
N ASN A 191 4.24 9.26 -11.18
CA ASN A 191 2.86 9.66 -11.41
C ASN A 191 2.33 10.59 -10.31
N SER A 192 2.72 10.39 -9.05
CA SER A 192 2.37 11.31 -7.95
C SER A 192 3.13 12.63 -8.02
N THR A 193 4.30 12.65 -8.68
CA THR A 193 5.14 13.85 -8.83
C THR A 193 5.12 14.44 -10.25
N LYS A 194 4.12 14.05 -11.07
CA LYS A 194 3.94 14.44 -12.49
C LYS A 194 3.87 15.95 -12.77
N SER A 195 3.90 16.79 -11.74
CA SER A 195 4.02 18.23 -11.95
C SER A 195 5.39 18.55 -12.56
N PRO A 196 5.44 19.08 -13.80
CA PRO A 196 6.69 19.51 -14.42
C PRO A 196 7.37 20.65 -13.64
N VAL A 197 6.62 21.28 -12.73
CA VAL A 197 7.06 22.37 -11.85
C VAL A 197 6.84 21.94 -10.40
N LYS A 198 7.92 21.82 -9.64
CA LYS A 198 7.85 21.54 -8.19
C LYS A 198 8.14 22.82 -7.44
N PHE A 199 7.21 23.28 -6.62
CA PHE A 199 7.45 24.41 -5.73
C PHE A 199 8.14 23.93 -4.45
N VAL A 200 9.19 24.62 -4.05
CA VAL A 200 9.96 24.31 -2.83
C VAL A 200 9.92 25.52 -1.93
N LEU A 201 9.48 25.32 -0.70
CA LEU A 201 9.67 26.29 0.36
C LEU A 201 10.99 25.94 1.07
N ASN A 202 11.95 26.85 0.98
CA ASN A 202 13.23 26.73 1.67
C ASN A 202 13.20 27.63 2.91
N SER A 203 13.73 27.13 4.03
CA SER A 203 14.03 27.95 5.20
C SER A 203 15.41 27.61 5.75
N GLY A 204 16.07 28.59 6.35
CA GLY A 204 17.40 28.39 6.92
C GLY A 204 17.92 29.63 7.62
N ILE A 205 19.23 29.63 7.91
CA ILE A 205 19.93 30.77 8.49
C ILE A 205 21.07 31.15 7.54
N TRP A 206 21.10 32.41 7.14
CA TRP A 206 22.22 32.97 6.40
C TRP A 206 23.29 33.43 7.39
N ILE A 207 24.50 32.92 7.21
CA ILE A 207 25.66 33.29 8.01
C ILE A 207 26.61 34.05 7.08
N PRO A 208 26.82 35.37 7.30
CA PRO A 208 27.73 36.14 6.45
C PRO A 208 29.15 35.57 6.49
N ALA A 209 29.78 35.46 5.32
CA ALA A 209 31.15 35.00 5.16
C ALA A 209 32.10 36.16 4.83
N GLY A 210 33.36 36.06 5.26
CA GLY A 210 34.42 37.04 4.97
C GLY A 210 34.07 38.47 5.43
N ASP A 211 34.37 39.44 4.57
CA ASP A 211 34.15 40.87 4.82
C ASP A 211 32.67 41.28 4.91
N LEU A 212 31.72 40.35 4.82
CA LEU A 212 30.31 40.67 5.08
C LEU A 212 29.96 40.58 6.57
N ARG A 213 30.80 39.93 7.39
CA ARG A 213 30.58 39.73 8.84
C ARG A 213 30.56 41.01 9.66
N TRP A 214 31.25 42.06 9.22
CA TRP A 214 31.30 43.33 9.94
C TRP A 214 30.10 44.23 9.66
N LYS A 215 29.32 43.95 8.60
CA LYS A 215 28.12 44.72 8.22
C LYS A 215 26.81 44.01 8.50
N PHE A 216 26.81 42.67 8.48
CA PHE A 216 25.59 41.90 8.62
C PHE A 216 25.74 40.83 9.69
N SER A 217 24.66 40.61 10.43
CA SER A 217 24.52 39.53 11.41
C SER A 217 23.87 38.30 10.79
N MET A 218 23.91 37.17 11.51
CA MET A 218 23.13 35.99 11.14
C MET A 218 21.64 36.36 11.02
N SER A 219 20.99 35.89 9.95
CA SER A 219 19.59 36.22 9.69
C SER A 219 18.82 34.99 9.18
N PRO A 220 17.52 34.87 9.49
CA PRO A 220 16.70 33.83 8.90
C PRO A 220 16.54 34.11 7.40
N ILE A 221 16.50 33.05 6.61
CA ILE A 221 16.17 33.07 5.19
C ILE A 221 14.95 32.21 4.98
N VAL A 222 13.96 32.74 4.26
CA VAL A 222 12.83 32.00 3.72
C VAL A 222 12.80 32.28 2.22
N GLY A 223 12.71 31.24 1.42
CA GLY A 223 12.73 31.34 -0.04
C GLY A 223 11.71 30.42 -0.68
N LEU A 224 11.16 30.87 -1.80
CA LEU A 224 10.35 30.04 -2.68
C LEU A 224 11.18 29.70 -3.92
N GLY A 225 11.31 28.41 -4.20
CA GLY A 225 11.96 27.89 -5.40
C GLY A 225 10.94 27.18 -6.28
N ALA A 226 11.22 27.13 -7.57
CA ALA A 226 10.53 26.24 -8.50
C ALA A 226 11.58 25.38 -9.20
N ASN A 227 11.46 24.06 -9.09
CA ASN A 227 12.28 23.11 -9.81
C ASN A 227 11.51 22.66 -11.05
N ILE A 228 12.06 22.94 -12.22
CA ILE A 228 11.50 22.48 -13.49
C ILE A 228 12.27 21.24 -13.92
N GLN A 229 11.56 20.12 -14.09
CA GLN A 229 12.19 18.89 -14.58
C GLN A 229 12.31 18.95 -16.11
N ILE A 230 13.53 19.10 -16.62
CA ILE A 230 13.81 19.06 -18.06
C ILE A 230 14.15 17.62 -18.44
N ASN A 231 13.26 16.97 -19.20
CA ASN A 231 13.47 15.60 -19.67
C ASN A 231 14.59 15.58 -20.74
N LYS A 232 15.62 14.75 -20.54
CA LYS A 232 16.80 14.68 -21.43
C LYS A 232 16.50 14.12 -22.84
N SER A 233 15.31 13.60 -23.10
CA SER A 233 14.95 12.96 -24.39
C SER A 233 14.69 13.94 -25.53
N THR A 234 14.69 15.26 -25.29
CA THR A 234 14.37 16.28 -26.32
C THR A 234 15.58 17.12 -26.76
N VAL A 235 16.78 16.90 -26.20
CA VAL A 235 17.98 17.72 -26.49
C VAL A 235 18.91 17.09 -27.53
N LEU A 236 18.60 15.88 -28.01
CA LEU A 236 19.33 15.23 -29.09
C LEU A 236 18.37 14.87 -30.24
N LYS A 237 17.93 15.91 -30.97
CA LYS A 237 17.50 15.81 -32.37
C LYS A 237 18.04 17.01 -33.12
#